data_AF-A0A6U3B6R2-F1
#
_entry.id   AF-A0A6U3B6R2-F1
#
_cell.length_a   1.000
_cell.length_b   1.000
_cell.length_c   1.000
_cell.angle_alpha   90.00
_cell.angle_beta   90.00
_cell.angle_gamma   90.00
#
_symmetry.space_group_name_H-M   'P 1'
#
loop_
_entity.id
_entity.type
_entity.pdbx_description
1 polymer ?
#
loop_
_entity_poly.entity_id
_entity_poly.type
_entity_poly.pdbx_seq_one_letter_code
_entity_poly.pdbx_strand_id
1 'polypeptide(L)'
;FDDAGSDSLIGGDFVTAPEISQIFGETLGIWFAAILQEQSLTAKPWQYVEAGPGKGSLLVDLVRFWHLLSKAATKRNGIKAAKNIAPTAVHLLETSPQMRIVQQQSLERDVGNLFDLKFVEPAGVASKTATEASTDTDGDKVPKAAETPKEKIKVTGSSGHKPAITIYWHDSISMLQLWQKQNDSSLPTFAVCQEFMDALPIYAFEKTKEGWRERMVDIPLSDEVQKEELENLGIKSPPPLEAGQKKLRLRLVTAPEETPATRTLLRLNEQGLLPSEAEAGHEAEIGSVVEINPEAILFAQDMAQMIGQQGGGALIVDYGQEGSHDSIRAFSQSEQMHFLSRPGKVDVTADVDFAALKHAINRYRAPTAEVDPSKIKTARAYGPVGQGAFLMSNGIKERAIHLSEQPGATEEDQENLYKALVRLCSPDEMGERFKVLAIVPGNSDDPENPPPGFAPF
;
A
#
# COMPACT_ATOMS: atom_id res chain seq x y z
N PHE A 1 -16.26 -15.80 -26.64
CA PHE A 1 -15.66 -14.87 -25.68
C PHE A 1 -14.58 -14.13 -26.46
N ASP A 2 -15.02 -13.19 -27.29
CA ASP A 2 -14.15 -12.42 -28.18
C ASP A 2 -13.89 -11.06 -27.55
N ASP A 3 -12.60 -10.80 -27.30
CA ASP A 3 -11.83 -9.60 -27.64
C ASP A 3 -12.57 -8.25 -27.83
N ALA A 4 -13.33 -7.83 -26.81
CA ALA A 4 -13.80 -6.45 -26.68
C ALA A 4 -13.63 -5.97 -25.23
N GLY A 5 -12.65 -5.10 -25.00
CA GLY A 5 -12.65 -4.19 -23.85
C GLY A 5 -11.57 -4.35 -22.77
N SER A 6 -10.42 -4.98 -23.04
CA SER A 6 -9.32 -5.06 -22.06
C SER A 6 -8.64 -3.73 -21.74
N ASP A 7 -8.86 -2.69 -22.54
CA ASP A 7 -8.20 -1.37 -22.36
C ASP A 7 -8.85 -0.46 -21.31
N SER A 8 -10.02 -0.82 -20.75
CA SER A 8 -10.73 0.01 -19.76
C SER A 8 -10.43 -0.32 -18.30
N LEU A 9 -9.68 -1.39 -18.02
CA LEU A 9 -9.41 -1.85 -16.64
C LEU A 9 -7.99 -1.49 -16.14
N ILE A 10 -7.14 -0.90 -16.98
CA ILE A 10 -5.73 -0.59 -16.65
C ILE A 10 -5.57 0.87 -16.17
N GLY A 11 -6.61 1.70 -16.31
CA GLY A 11 -6.71 2.99 -15.63
C GLY A 11 -7.64 2.86 -14.44
N GLY A 12 -7.11 2.92 -13.22
CA GLY A 12 -7.95 3.13 -12.05
C GLY A 12 -8.80 4.39 -12.25
N ASP A 13 -10.05 4.36 -11.80
CA ASP A 13 -11.00 5.47 -11.95
C ASP A 13 -10.59 6.73 -11.15
N PHE A 14 -9.50 6.66 -10.37
CA PHE A 14 -8.92 7.75 -9.59
C PHE A 14 -7.43 7.98 -9.87
N VAL A 15 -7.06 9.26 -9.86
CA VAL A 15 -5.66 9.71 -9.93
C VAL A 15 -5.09 9.70 -8.52
N THR A 16 -4.11 8.84 -8.26
CA THR A 16 -3.43 8.68 -6.97
C THR A 16 -2.41 9.80 -6.72
N ALA A 17 -1.96 9.97 -5.47
CA ALA A 17 -1.03 11.06 -5.11
C ALA A 17 0.25 11.12 -5.97
N PRO A 18 0.94 10.00 -6.27
CA PRO A 18 2.12 10.00 -7.14
C PRO A 18 1.80 10.40 -8.60
N GLU A 19 0.59 10.15 -9.08
CA GLU A 19 0.17 10.52 -10.44
C GLU A 19 -0.19 12.01 -10.57
N ILE A 20 -0.49 12.69 -9.45
CA ILE A 20 -0.79 14.12 -9.45
C ILE A 20 0.47 14.93 -9.73
N SER A 21 1.58 14.64 -9.04
CA SER A 21 2.83 15.38 -9.25
C SER A 21 4.04 14.73 -8.57
N GLN A 22 5.20 14.86 -9.23
CA GLN A 22 6.50 14.41 -8.74
C GLN A 22 6.88 14.98 -7.37
N ILE A 23 6.33 16.15 -6.99
CA ILE A 23 6.63 16.78 -5.70
C ILE A 23 6.17 15.91 -4.52
N PHE A 24 5.18 15.03 -4.72
CA PHE A 24 4.77 14.06 -3.71
C PHE A 24 5.89 13.05 -3.43
N GLY A 25 6.37 12.36 -4.46
CA GLY A 25 7.44 11.36 -4.34
C GLY A 25 8.76 11.97 -3.87
N GLU A 26 9.12 13.16 -4.35
CA GLU A 26 10.31 13.88 -3.89
C GLU A 26 10.23 14.26 -2.40
N THR A 27 9.04 14.64 -1.90
CA THR A 27 8.84 14.95 -0.47
C THR A 27 9.00 13.69 0.39
N LEU A 28 8.51 12.53 -0.07
CA LEU A 28 8.75 11.27 0.64
C LEU A 28 10.25 10.89 0.62
N GLY A 29 10.92 11.16 -0.51
CA GLY A 29 12.37 11.02 -0.64
C GLY A 29 13.15 11.87 0.37
N ILE A 30 12.71 13.11 0.61
CA ILE A 30 13.29 13.99 1.65
C ILE A 30 13.12 13.36 3.03
N TRP A 31 11.93 12.85 3.36
CA TRP A 31 11.68 12.19 4.64
C TRP A 31 12.61 10.97 4.83
N PHE A 32 12.75 10.13 3.80
CA PHE A 32 13.70 8.99 3.85
C PHE A 32 15.15 9.42 4.04
N ALA A 33 15.58 10.48 3.35
CA ALA A 33 16.94 11.02 3.54
C ALA A 33 17.16 11.53 4.97
N ALA A 34 16.16 12.16 5.58
CA ALA A 34 16.23 12.62 6.96
C ALA A 34 16.37 11.45 7.95
N ILE A 35 15.55 10.41 7.79
CA ILE A 35 15.63 9.21 8.65
C ILE A 35 16.95 8.44 8.44
N LEU A 36 17.43 8.32 7.20
CA LEU A 36 18.75 7.75 6.89
C LEU A 36 19.86 8.48 7.63
N GLN A 37 19.80 9.82 7.67
CA GLN A 37 20.76 10.65 8.36
C GLN A 37 20.65 10.50 9.89
N GLU A 38 19.44 10.61 10.43
CA GLU A 38 19.16 10.50 11.88
C GLU A 38 19.66 9.16 12.44
N GLN A 39 19.40 8.06 11.74
CA GLN A 39 19.83 6.72 12.14
C GLN A 39 21.29 6.40 11.76
N SER A 40 22.04 7.37 11.22
CA SER A 40 23.43 7.19 10.78
C SER A 40 23.61 6.02 9.80
N LEU A 41 22.63 5.82 8.93
CA LEU A 41 22.57 4.75 7.93
C LEU A 41 23.16 5.14 6.58
N THR A 42 23.51 6.41 6.37
CA THR A 42 24.10 6.92 5.11
C THR A 42 25.43 6.23 4.71
N ALA A 43 26.12 5.61 5.67
CA ALA A 43 27.35 4.84 5.43
C ALA A 43 27.10 3.35 5.14
N LYS A 44 25.87 2.85 5.24
CA LYS A 44 25.51 1.44 5.09
C LYS A 44 24.64 1.20 3.85
N PRO A 45 24.74 0.02 3.21
CA PRO A 45 23.73 -0.39 2.22
C PRO A 45 22.36 -0.49 2.89
N TRP A 46 21.31 -0.19 2.15
CA TRP A 46 19.91 -0.23 2.58
C TRP A 46 19.02 -0.60 1.40
N GLN A 47 17.80 -1.04 1.68
CA GLN A 47 16.85 -1.49 0.67
C GLN A 47 15.53 -0.72 0.75
N TYR A 48 14.88 -0.57 -0.39
CA TYR A 48 13.58 0.09 -0.51
C TYR A 48 12.48 -0.95 -0.77
N VAL A 49 11.33 -0.79 -0.14
CA VAL A 49 10.15 -1.65 -0.29
C VAL A 49 8.93 -0.79 -0.64
N GLU A 50 8.16 -1.18 -1.65
CA GLU A 50 6.90 -0.52 -1.97
C GLU A 50 5.79 -1.55 -2.06
N ALA A 51 4.70 -1.36 -1.32
CA ALA A 51 3.53 -2.22 -1.37
C ALA A 51 2.48 -1.62 -2.29
N GLY A 52 2.01 -2.39 -3.26
CA GLY A 52 1.04 -1.93 -4.26
C GLY A 52 1.56 -0.71 -5.05
N PRO A 53 2.69 -0.81 -5.76
CA PRO A 53 3.32 0.37 -6.40
C PRO A 53 2.52 0.95 -7.58
N GLY A 54 1.34 0.41 -7.90
CA GLY A 54 0.51 0.85 -9.01
C GLY A 54 1.29 0.82 -10.31
N LYS A 55 1.32 1.95 -11.04
CA LYS A 55 2.08 2.09 -12.29
C LYS A 55 3.60 2.23 -12.10
N GLY A 56 4.09 2.30 -10.85
CA GLY A 56 5.50 2.50 -10.50
C GLY A 56 5.95 3.96 -10.47
N SER A 57 5.02 4.92 -10.54
CA SER A 57 5.33 6.35 -10.65
C SER A 57 6.02 6.91 -9.41
N LEU A 58 5.59 6.49 -8.21
CA LEU A 58 6.27 6.86 -6.97
C LEU A 58 7.73 6.42 -6.96
N LEU A 59 7.99 5.17 -7.34
CA LEU A 59 9.36 4.66 -7.45
C LEU A 59 10.18 5.44 -8.49
N VAL A 60 9.59 5.82 -9.63
CA VAL A 60 10.26 6.65 -10.65
C VAL A 60 10.73 7.97 -10.03
N ASP A 61 9.87 8.65 -9.28
CA ASP A 61 10.20 9.91 -8.62
C ASP A 61 11.28 9.73 -7.56
N LEU A 62 11.17 8.70 -6.73
CA LEU A 62 12.16 8.38 -5.70
C LEU A 62 13.54 8.04 -6.30
N VAL A 63 13.58 7.26 -7.37
CA VAL A 63 14.84 6.91 -8.07
C VAL A 63 15.49 8.15 -8.68
N ARG A 64 14.71 9.05 -9.28
CA ARG A 64 15.21 10.35 -9.78
C ARG A 64 15.71 11.22 -8.63
N PHE A 65 14.97 11.28 -7.53
CA PHE A 65 15.37 12.02 -6.33
C PHE A 65 16.70 11.52 -5.76
N TRP A 66 16.85 10.21 -5.55
CA TRP A 66 18.11 9.63 -5.05
C TRP A 66 19.28 9.88 -6.00
N HIS A 67 19.05 9.89 -7.32
CA HIS A 67 20.07 10.27 -8.30
C HIS A 67 20.55 11.71 -8.13
N LEU A 68 19.60 12.64 -8.01
CA LEU A 68 19.89 14.06 -7.85
C LEU A 68 20.65 14.30 -6.53
N LEU A 69 20.19 13.68 -5.45
CA LEU A 69 20.83 13.77 -4.14
C LEU A 69 22.24 13.18 -4.17
N SER A 70 22.43 12.04 -4.85
CA SER A 70 23.74 11.40 -5.05
C SER A 70 24.72 12.30 -5.81
N LYS A 71 24.25 12.97 -6.88
CA LYS A 71 25.05 13.95 -7.64
C LYS A 71 25.44 15.15 -6.78
N ALA A 72 24.49 15.71 -6.03
CA ALA A 72 24.72 16.85 -5.16
C ALA A 72 25.74 16.52 -4.05
N ALA A 73 25.59 15.35 -3.41
CA ALA A 73 26.52 14.88 -2.38
C ALA A 73 27.92 14.60 -2.95
N THR A 74 28.01 14.00 -4.14
CA THR A 74 29.30 13.76 -4.82
C THR A 74 30.02 15.07 -5.09
N LYS A 75 29.30 16.10 -5.55
CA LYS A 75 29.87 17.42 -5.85
C LYS A 75 30.41 18.12 -4.60
N ARG A 76 29.74 17.97 -3.45
CA ARG A 76 30.12 18.64 -2.19
C ARG A 76 31.17 17.87 -1.40
N ASN A 77 31.01 16.55 -1.28
CA ASN A 77 31.71 15.72 -0.29
C ASN A 77 32.48 14.53 -0.92
N GLY A 78 32.48 14.42 -2.25
CA GLY A 78 33.15 13.36 -3.00
C GLY A 78 32.36 12.05 -3.08
N ILE A 79 32.83 11.13 -3.95
CA ILE A 79 32.12 9.89 -4.33
C ILE A 79 31.80 8.98 -3.13
N LYS A 80 32.69 8.93 -2.12
CA LYS A 80 32.48 8.10 -0.93
C LYS A 80 31.24 8.52 -0.13
N ALA A 81 30.90 9.82 -0.11
CA ALA A 81 29.74 10.34 0.59
C ALA A 81 28.41 10.05 -0.12
N ALA A 82 28.44 9.70 -1.42
CA ALA A 82 27.24 9.41 -2.21
C ALA A 82 26.92 7.92 -2.34
N LYS A 83 27.82 7.04 -1.89
CA LYS A 83 27.78 5.59 -2.20
C LYS A 83 26.49 4.88 -1.77
N ASN A 84 25.84 5.33 -0.69
CA ASN A 84 24.60 4.72 -0.18
C ASN A 84 23.45 5.73 -0.05
N ILE A 85 23.41 6.75 -0.90
CA ILE A 85 22.25 7.66 -0.96
C ILE A 85 21.07 7.00 -1.69
N ALA A 86 21.35 6.11 -2.63
CA ALA A 86 20.35 5.27 -3.30
C ALA A 86 20.32 3.86 -2.67
N PRO A 87 19.18 3.15 -2.73
CA PRO A 87 19.08 1.79 -2.22
C PRO A 87 19.91 0.82 -3.05
N THR A 88 20.44 -0.22 -2.40
CA THR A 88 21.14 -1.32 -3.08
C THR A 88 20.19 -2.33 -3.72
N ALA A 89 18.94 -2.39 -3.23
CA ALA A 89 17.89 -3.25 -3.76
C ALA A 89 16.53 -2.56 -3.61
N VAL A 90 15.67 -2.74 -4.61
CA VAL A 90 14.28 -2.31 -4.60
C VAL A 90 13.39 -3.55 -4.61
N HIS A 91 12.42 -3.61 -3.71
CA HIS A 91 11.48 -4.71 -3.57
C HIS A 91 10.04 -4.21 -3.73
N LEU A 92 9.33 -4.78 -4.69
CA LEU A 92 7.95 -4.40 -4.99
C LEU A 92 7.02 -5.54 -4.58
N LEU A 93 6.04 -5.25 -3.72
CA LEU A 93 4.99 -6.19 -3.35
C LEU A 93 3.80 -5.98 -4.29
N GLU A 94 3.66 -6.88 -5.26
CA GLU A 94 2.69 -6.76 -6.35
C GLU A 94 2.25 -8.16 -6.78
N THR A 95 0.97 -8.48 -6.65
CA THR A 95 0.44 -9.80 -7.00
C THR A 95 0.01 -9.89 -8.47
N SER A 96 -0.31 -8.78 -9.13
CA SER A 96 -0.79 -8.73 -10.50
C SER A 96 0.36 -8.80 -11.51
N PRO A 97 0.44 -9.86 -12.34
CA PRO A 97 1.48 -9.96 -13.36
C PRO A 97 1.42 -8.82 -14.39
N GLN A 98 0.23 -8.29 -14.66
CA GLN A 98 0.08 -7.18 -15.61
C GLN A 98 0.62 -5.88 -15.03
N MET A 99 0.39 -5.63 -13.74
CA MET A 99 0.94 -4.46 -13.08
C MET A 99 2.47 -4.52 -12.98
N ARG A 100 3.07 -5.71 -12.79
CA ARG A 100 4.54 -5.87 -12.87
C ARG A 100 5.10 -5.46 -14.24
N ILE A 101 4.41 -5.82 -15.33
CA ILE A 101 4.80 -5.41 -16.69
C ILE A 101 4.70 -3.89 -16.83
N VAL A 102 3.60 -3.28 -16.39
CA VAL A 102 3.42 -1.81 -16.41
C VAL A 102 4.52 -1.11 -15.62
N GLN A 103 4.82 -1.58 -14.41
CA GLN A 103 5.88 -1.03 -13.55
C GLN A 103 7.25 -1.13 -14.22
N GLN A 104 7.57 -2.29 -14.80
CA GLN A 104 8.81 -2.49 -15.54
C GLN A 104 8.91 -1.49 -16.70
N GLN A 105 7.86 -1.34 -17.50
CA GLN A 105 7.83 -0.43 -18.63
C GLN A 105 7.98 1.03 -18.20
N SER A 106 7.31 1.46 -17.13
CA SER A 106 7.45 2.80 -16.55
C SER A 106 8.90 3.07 -16.15
N LEU A 107 9.54 2.14 -15.43
CA LEU A 107 10.94 2.29 -15.01
C LEU A 107 11.90 2.34 -16.20
N GLU A 108 11.76 1.45 -17.17
CA GLU A 108 12.57 1.43 -18.39
C GLU A 108 12.44 2.75 -19.16
N ARG A 109 11.21 3.26 -19.31
CA ARG A 109 10.90 4.52 -20.00
C ARG A 109 11.50 5.73 -19.28
N ASP A 110 11.29 5.81 -17.97
CA ASP A 110 11.44 7.07 -17.23
C ASP A 110 12.77 7.23 -16.52
N VAL A 111 13.46 6.11 -16.23
CA VAL A 111 14.76 6.11 -15.53
C VAL A 111 15.82 5.22 -16.19
N GLY A 112 15.49 4.46 -17.23
CA GLY A 112 16.46 3.59 -17.95
C GLY A 112 17.59 4.36 -18.67
N ASN A 113 17.40 5.66 -18.95
CA ASN A 113 18.49 6.52 -19.41
C ASN A 113 19.47 6.90 -18.30
N LEU A 114 19.05 6.86 -17.03
CA LEU A 114 19.85 7.23 -15.87
C LEU A 114 20.55 6.03 -15.20
N PHE A 115 19.91 4.85 -15.23
CA PHE A 115 20.36 3.64 -14.53
C PHE A 115 20.45 2.42 -15.46
N ASP A 116 21.37 1.50 -15.15
CA ASP A 116 21.36 0.14 -15.70
C ASP A 116 20.37 -0.69 -14.83
N LEU A 117 19.23 -1.10 -15.39
CA LEU A 117 18.14 -1.73 -14.64
C LEU A 117 18.20 -3.26 -14.74
N LYS A 118 18.11 -3.92 -13.59
CA LYS A 118 18.01 -5.38 -13.48
C LYS A 118 16.70 -5.77 -12.81
N PHE A 119 15.93 -6.60 -13.50
CA PHE A 119 14.63 -7.09 -13.08
C PHE A 119 14.74 -8.56 -12.70
N VAL A 120 14.28 -8.90 -11.49
CA VAL A 120 14.31 -10.26 -10.96
C VAL A 120 12.89 -10.67 -10.57
N GLU A 121 12.38 -11.68 -11.27
CA GLU A 121 11.10 -12.31 -10.94
C GLU A 121 11.33 -13.53 -10.03
N PRO A 122 10.48 -13.74 -9.02
CA PRO A 122 10.59 -14.88 -8.14
C PRO A 122 10.41 -16.19 -8.92
N ALA A 123 11.19 -17.19 -8.52
CA ALA A 123 11.15 -18.53 -9.06
C ALA A 123 9.77 -19.19 -8.84
N GLY A 124 8.85 -19.07 -9.80
CA GLY A 124 7.52 -19.69 -9.70
C GLY A 124 6.42 -19.12 -10.59
N VAL A 125 6.57 -17.91 -11.14
CA VAL A 125 5.53 -17.33 -12.01
C VAL A 125 5.79 -17.73 -13.47
N ALA A 126 5.15 -18.82 -13.89
CA ALA A 126 5.05 -19.17 -15.29
C ALA A 126 4.23 -18.08 -16.02
N SER A 127 4.91 -17.08 -16.58
CA SER A 127 4.33 -16.27 -17.65
C SER A 127 3.98 -17.22 -18.80
N LYS A 128 2.70 -17.54 -18.94
CA LYS A 128 2.14 -18.08 -20.18
C LYS A 128 1.98 -16.92 -21.16
N THR A 129 3.09 -16.44 -21.68
CA THR A 129 3.12 -15.68 -22.94
C THR A 129 4.05 -16.40 -23.89
N ALA A 130 3.50 -17.41 -24.57
CA ALA A 130 3.99 -17.90 -25.85
C ALA A 130 2.83 -18.64 -26.52
N THR A 131 2.25 -17.98 -27.51
CA THR A 131 1.46 -18.60 -28.58
C THR A 131 2.29 -19.68 -29.27
N GLU A 132 2.05 -20.95 -28.97
CA GLU A 132 2.43 -22.05 -29.85
C GLU A 132 1.26 -23.02 -29.96
N ALA A 133 0.62 -22.99 -31.11
CA ALA A 133 -0.21 -24.07 -31.60
C ALA A 133 0.72 -25.22 -32.03
N SER A 134 0.66 -26.37 -31.36
CA SER A 134 1.05 -27.64 -31.99
C SER A 134 0.40 -28.84 -31.30
N THR A 135 -0.56 -29.41 -32.03
CA THR A 135 -0.90 -30.84 -32.20
C THR A 135 -0.44 -31.86 -31.14
N ASP A 136 -1.45 -32.50 -30.55
CA ASP A 136 -1.39 -33.83 -29.93
C ASP A 136 -0.61 -34.84 -30.77
N THR A 137 0.32 -35.56 -30.12
CA THR A 137 0.43 -37.03 -30.23
C THR A 137 1.09 -37.60 -28.98
N ASP A 138 0.54 -38.74 -28.52
CA ASP A 138 0.93 -39.63 -27.42
C ASP A 138 2.42 -39.88 -27.18
N GLY A 139 2.76 -40.15 -25.92
CA GLY A 139 3.96 -40.93 -25.56
C GLY A 139 4.37 -40.83 -24.10
N ASP A 140 4.02 -41.87 -23.32
CA ASP A 140 4.49 -42.16 -21.96
C ASP A 140 5.97 -41.80 -21.72
N LYS A 141 6.22 -40.82 -20.84
CA LYS A 141 7.52 -40.65 -20.16
C LYS A 141 7.33 -40.28 -18.70
N VAL A 142 7.90 -41.15 -17.86
CA VAL A 142 8.11 -41.00 -16.41
C VAL A 142 8.61 -39.59 -16.05
N PRO A 143 8.03 -38.89 -15.06
CA PRO A 143 8.46 -37.55 -14.71
C PRO A 143 9.88 -37.58 -14.13
N LYS A 144 10.81 -36.87 -14.79
CA LYS A 144 12.13 -36.54 -14.24
C LYS A 144 11.95 -35.64 -13.01
N ALA A 145 12.84 -35.81 -12.03
CA ALA A 145 12.94 -34.97 -10.84
C ALA A 145 12.81 -33.49 -11.20
N ALA A 146 11.87 -32.79 -10.55
CA ALA A 146 11.64 -31.37 -10.77
C ALA A 146 12.94 -30.60 -10.49
N GLU A 147 13.47 -29.95 -11.52
CA GLU A 147 14.53 -28.95 -11.34
C GLU A 147 13.97 -27.84 -10.44
N THR A 148 14.74 -27.44 -9.42
CA THR A 148 14.47 -26.24 -8.63
C THR A 148 14.21 -25.08 -9.59
N PRO A 149 13.07 -24.37 -9.51
CA PRO A 149 12.79 -23.29 -10.44
C PRO A 149 13.87 -22.22 -10.29
N LYS A 150 14.52 -21.84 -11.40
CA LYS A 150 15.54 -20.79 -11.41
C LYS A 150 14.86 -19.42 -11.56
N GLU A 151 15.34 -18.42 -10.82
CA GLU A 151 14.89 -17.02 -10.98
C GLU A 151 15.07 -16.56 -12.43
N LYS A 152 14.07 -15.86 -12.96
CA LYS A 152 14.16 -15.23 -14.28
C LYS A 152 14.77 -13.84 -14.11
N ILE A 153 15.94 -13.64 -14.69
CA ILE A 153 16.65 -12.36 -14.65
C ILE A 153 16.56 -11.72 -16.04
N LYS A 154 15.92 -10.55 -16.12
CA LYS A 154 15.94 -9.70 -17.31
C LYS A 154 16.82 -8.48 -17.02
N VAL A 155 17.90 -8.32 -17.78
CA VAL A 155 18.81 -7.18 -17.67
C VAL A 155 18.55 -6.27 -18.85
N THR A 156 18.21 -5.00 -18.61
CA THR A 156 18.03 -4.01 -19.67
C THR A 156 19.13 -2.97 -19.62
N GLY A 157 19.97 -2.96 -20.66
CA GLY A 157 21.08 -2.03 -20.82
C GLY A 157 22.19 -2.28 -19.79
N SER A 158 23.32 -2.82 -20.24
CA SER A 158 24.55 -2.88 -19.44
C SER A 158 25.59 -2.03 -20.14
N SER A 159 25.54 -0.72 -19.91
CA SER A 159 26.57 0.19 -20.42
C SER A 159 27.84 0.14 -19.57
N GLY A 160 27.74 -0.29 -18.30
CA GLY A 160 28.84 -0.31 -17.34
C GLY A 160 29.27 1.07 -16.85
N HIS A 161 28.62 2.15 -17.35
CA HIS A 161 28.91 3.54 -17.01
C HIS A 161 27.82 4.16 -16.13
N LYS A 162 26.62 3.57 -16.10
CA LYS A 162 25.51 4.02 -15.27
C LYS A 162 25.50 3.28 -13.93
N PRO A 163 25.01 3.91 -12.84
CA PRO A 163 24.69 3.19 -11.61
C PRO A 163 23.65 2.10 -11.89
N ALA A 164 23.78 0.95 -11.26
CA ALA A 164 22.86 -0.17 -11.41
C ALA A 164 21.83 -0.19 -10.28
N ILE A 165 20.57 -0.47 -10.61
CA ILE A 165 19.49 -0.74 -9.64
C ILE A 165 18.92 -2.13 -9.93
N THR A 166 18.79 -2.95 -8.89
CA THR A 166 18.11 -4.24 -9.00
C THR A 166 16.74 -4.16 -8.35
N ILE A 167 15.73 -4.56 -9.10
CA ILE A 167 14.31 -4.58 -8.74
C ILE A 167 13.86 -6.03 -8.63
N TYR A 168 13.23 -6.35 -7.50
CA TYR A 168 12.67 -7.66 -7.19
C TYR A 168 11.18 -7.53 -6.97
N TRP A 169 10.39 -8.43 -7.56
CA TRP A 169 8.97 -8.54 -7.22
C TRP A 169 8.71 -9.68 -6.23
N HIS A 170 7.74 -9.45 -5.35
CA HIS A 170 7.25 -10.44 -4.39
C HIS A 170 5.73 -10.40 -4.36
N ASP A 171 5.10 -11.55 -4.10
CA ASP A 171 3.64 -11.63 -3.96
C ASP A 171 3.17 -11.06 -2.61
N SER A 172 4.04 -11.09 -1.58
CA SER A 172 3.70 -10.66 -0.22
C SER A 172 4.92 -10.26 0.59
N ILE A 173 4.70 -9.56 1.70
CA ILE A 173 5.76 -9.21 2.66
C ILE A 173 6.43 -10.47 3.26
N SER A 174 5.67 -11.55 3.46
CA SER A 174 6.22 -12.82 3.95
C SER A 174 7.19 -13.44 2.94
N MET A 175 6.91 -13.33 1.64
CA MET A 175 7.84 -13.78 0.58
C MET A 175 9.12 -12.94 0.58
N LEU A 176 9.03 -11.63 0.78
CA LEU A 176 10.20 -10.77 0.96
C LEU A 176 11.03 -11.19 2.18
N GLN A 177 10.41 -11.45 3.32
CA GLN A 177 11.11 -11.90 4.52
C GLN A 177 11.78 -13.28 4.32
N LEU A 178 11.15 -14.19 3.58
CA LEU A 178 11.76 -15.47 3.18
C LEU A 178 12.97 -15.24 2.28
N TRP A 179 12.85 -14.37 1.28
CA TRP A 179 13.95 -13.98 0.40
C TRP A 179 15.12 -13.39 1.20
N GLN A 180 14.85 -12.51 2.16
CA GLN A 180 15.87 -11.92 3.04
C GLN A 180 16.61 -13.00 3.83
N LYS A 181 15.89 -13.97 4.42
CA LYS A 181 16.47 -15.09 5.16
C LYS A 181 17.35 -15.97 4.26
N GLN A 182 16.91 -16.25 3.03
CA GLN A 182 17.66 -17.08 2.08
C GLN A 182 18.93 -16.41 1.57
N ASN A 183 18.92 -15.08 1.46
CA ASN A 183 20.04 -14.30 0.94
C ASN A 183 20.91 -13.69 2.05
N ASP A 184 20.69 -14.06 3.32
CA ASP A 184 21.35 -13.49 4.50
C ASP A 184 21.33 -11.94 4.50
N SER A 185 20.23 -11.36 4.01
CA SER A 185 20.04 -9.92 3.90
C SER A 185 19.35 -9.39 5.15
N SER A 186 20.09 -8.61 5.95
CA SER A 186 19.59 -7.87 7.12
C SER A 186 19.80 -6.36 6.96
N LEU A 187 19.56 -5.88 5.74
CA LEU A 187 19.73 -4.47 5.40
C LEU A 187 18.65 -3.60 6.05
N PRO A 188 18.99 -2.39 6.53
CA PRO A 188 18.00 -1.38 6.89
C PRO A 188 16.98 -1.19 5.77
N THR A 189 15.71 -1.10 6.13
CA THR A 189 14.60 -1.10 5.19
C THR A 189 13.85 0.21 5.23
N PHE A 190 13.64 0.81 4.07
CA PHE A 190 12.74 1.95 3.90
C PHE A 190 11.53 1.52 3.09
N ALA A 191 10.32 1.82 3.55
CA ALA A 191 9.11 1.32 2.91
C ALA A 191 8.01 2.36 2.72
N VAL A 192 7.21 2.22 1.66
CA VAL A 192 5.96 2.96 1.46
C VAL A 192 4.80 1.99 1.20
N CYS A 193 3.65 2.28 1.82
CA CYS A 193 2.34 1.78 1.43
C CYS A 193 1.46 2.98 1.10
N GLN A 194 1.36 3.32 -0.19
CA GLN A 194 0.54 4.43 -0.67
C GLN A 194 -0.72 3.83 -1.28
N GLU A 195 -1.90 4.14 -0.72
CA GLU A 195 -3.19 3.67 -1.26
C GLU A 195 -3.18 2.15 -1.48
N PHE A 196 -2.76 1.43 -0.43
CA PHE A 196 -2.60 -0.02 -0.45
C PHE A 196 -3.51 -0.70 0.56
N MET A 197 -3.69 -0.07 1.72
CA MET A 197 -4.39 -0.68 2.85
C MET A 197 -5.91 -0.62 2.66
N ASP A 198 -6.41 0.43 2.01
CA ASP A 198 -7.83 0.63 1.71
C ASP A 198 -8.39 -0.38 0.69
N ALA A 199 -7.52 -0.96 -0.13
CA ALA A 199 -7.83 -2.03 -1.06
C ALA A 199 -7.79 -3.44 -0.44
N LEU A 200 -7.31 -3.57 0.80
CA LEU A 200 -7.23 -4.88 1.47
C LEU A 200 -8.61 -5.32 2.01
N PRO A 201 -8.91 -6.63 2.01
CA PRO A 201 -10.20 -7.14 2.45
C PRO A 201 -10.54 -6.77 3.90
N ILE A 202 -11.78 -6.32 4.11
CA ILE A 202 -12.35 -6.06 5.43
C ILE A 202 -13.40 -7.10 5.83
N TYR A 203 -13.58 -7.25 7.14
CA TYR A 203 -14.75 -7.86 7.75
C TYR A 203 -15.60 -6.76 8.36
N ALA A 204 -16.91 -6.77 8.12
CA ALA A 204 -17.82 -5.80 8.73
C ALA A 204 -18.75 -6.51 9.73
N PHE A 205 -19.00 -5.88 10.87
CA PHE A 205 -19.85 -6.39 11.93
C PHE A 205 -20.87 -5.32 12.32
N GLU A 206 -22.10 -5.72 12.56
CA GLU A 206 -23.19 -4.84 12.97
C GLU A 206 -23.71 -5.22 14.35
N LYS A 207 -23.95 -4.21 15.20
CA LYS A 207 -24.56 -4.38 16.53
C LYS A 207 -26.05 -4.61 16.37
N THR A 208 -26.55 -5.80 16.72
CA THR A 208 -27.98 -6.12 16.77
C THR A 208 -28.49 -6.19 18.21
N LYS A 209 -29.80 -6.41 18.39
CA LYS A 209 -30.42 -6.64 19.72
C LYS A 209 -29.86 -7.88 20.41
N GLU A 210 -29.36 -8.84 19.63
CA GLU A 210 -28.85 -10.13 20.06
C GLU A 210 -27.30 -10.17 20.11
N GLY A 211 -26.65 -9.00 20.00
CA GLY A 211 -25.20 -8.84 20.03
C GLY A 211 -24.60 -8.49 18.67
N TRP A 212 -23.28 -8.57 18.57
CA TRP A 212 -22.58 -8.31 17.30
C TRP A 212 -22.82 -9.47 16.31
N ARG A 213 -23.04 -9.13 15.04
CA ARG A 213 -23.19 -10.10 13.94
C ARG A 213 -22.35 -9.67 12.74
N GLU A 214 -21.72 -10.63 12.08
CA GLU A 214 -21.00 -10.39 10.83
C GLU A 214 -21.98 -10.00 9.72
N ARG A 215 -21.64 -8.97 8.94
CA ARG A 215 -22.31 -8.62 7.69
C ARG A 215 -21.79 -9.54 6.59
N MET A 216 -22.72 -10.20 5.92
CA MET A 216 -22.48 -11.22 4.90
C MET A 216 -23.11 -10.81 3.58
N VAL A 217 -22.62 -11.42 2.49
CA VAL A 217 -23.25 -11.32 1.18
C VAL A 217 -24.07 -12.59 0.90
N ASP A 218 -25.34 -12.41 0.53
CA ASP A 218 -26.28 -13.50 0.25
C ASP A 218 -27.00 -13.26 -1.09
N ILE A 219 -27.76 -14.26 -1.57
CA ILE A 219 -28.58 -14.20 -2.77
C ILE A 219 -30.04 -13.97 -2.36
N PRO A 220 -30.74 -12.95 -2.90
CA PRO A 220 -32.14 -12.72 -2.58
C PRO A 220 -33.03 -13.85 -3.12
N LEU A 221 -34.10 -14.15 -2.38
CA LEU A 221 -35.04 -15.23 -2.69
C LEU A 221 -35.89 -14.95 -3.95
N SER A 222 -36.08 -13.67 -4.32
CA SER A 222 -36.86 -13.24 -5.49
C SER A 222 -36.37 -11.90 -6.05
N ASP A 223 -36.81 -11.54 -7.27
CA ASP A 223 -36.47 -10.25 -7.90
C ASP A 223 -37.20 -9.07 -7.23
N GLU A 224 -38.39 -9.29 -6.69
CA GLU A 224 -39.21 -8.30 -6.01
C GLU A 224 -38.56 -7.87 -4.70
N VAL A 225 -38.10 -8.85 -3.89
CA VAL A 225 -37.37 -8.60 -2.64
C VAL A 225 -36.09 -7.80 -2.91
N GLN A 226 -35.36 -8.13 -3.98
CA GLN A 226 -34.15 -7.38 -4.34
C GLN A 226 -34.47 -5.92 -4.71
N LYS A 227 -35.56 -5.67 -5.44
CA LYS A 227 -35.92 -4.32 -5.89
C LYS A 227 -36.28 -3.42 -4.69
N GLU A 228 -37.08 -3.94 -3.77
CA GLU A 228 -37.46 -3.24 -2.54
C GLU A 228 -36.23 -2.95 -1.65
N GLU A 229 -35.33 -3.92 -1.48
CA GLU A 229 -34.09 -3.75 -0.70
C GLU A 229 -33.14 -2.71 -1.33
N LEU A 230 -32.95 -2.74 -2.66
CA LEU A 230 -32.11 -1.76 -3.37
C LEU A 230 -32.69 -0.33 -3.28
N GLU A 231 -34.01 -0.18 -3.40
CA GLU A 231 -34.71 1.10 -3.23
C GLU A 231 -34.56 1.64 -1.79
N ASN A 232 -34.69 0.77 -0.78
CA ASN A 232 -34.52 1.13 0.63
C ASN A 232 -33.08 1.58 0.97
N LEU A 233 -32.07 1.04 0.28
CA LEU A 233 -30.67 1.45 0.41
C LEU A 233 -30.34 2.73 -0.38
N GLY A 234 -31.32 3.35 -1.04
CA GLY A 234 -31.10 4.55 -1.86
C GLY A 234 -30.24 4.31 -3.10
N ILE A 235 -30.08 3.04 -3.51
CA ILE A 235 -29.23 2.64 -4.63
C ILE A 235 -30.01 2.93 -5.91
N LYS A 236 -29.55 3.89 -6.72
CA LYS A 236 -30.09 4.10 -8.08
C LYS A 236 -30.06 2.75 -8.80
N SER A 237 -31.17 2.38 -9.45
CA SER A 237 -31.24 1.11 -10.20
C SER A 237 -30.01 0.99 -11.11
N PRO A 238 -29.26 -0.13 -11.06
CA PRO A 238 -28.09 -0.30 -11.91
C PRO A 238 -28.51 -0.12 -13.37
N PRO A 239 -27.68 0.48 -14.23
CA PRO A 239 -28.00 0.65 -15.64
C PRO A 239 -28.39 -0.68 -16.28
N PRO A 240 -29.25 -0.69 -17.32
CA PRO A 240 -29.75 -1.92 -17.93
C PRO A 240 -28.60 -2.86 -18.30
N LEU A 241 -28.78 -4.15 -18.01
CA LEU A 241 -27.82 -5.17 -18.40
C LEU A 241 -27.65 -5.19 -19.92
N GLU A 242 -26.42 -5.38 -20.39
CA GLU A 242 -26.18 -5.65 -21.81
C GLU A 242 -26.86 -6.97 -22.23
N ALA A 243 -27.23 -7.07 -23.51
CA ALA A 243 -27.94 -8.22 -24.04
C ALA A 243 -27.14 -9.53 -23.79
N GLY A 244 -27.68 -10.42 -22.95
CA GLY A 244 -27.09 -11.72 -22.64
C GLY A 244 -26.37 -11.80 -21.27
N GLN A 245 -26.23 -10.70 -20.54
CA GLN A 245 -25.72 -10.75 -19.16
C GLN A 245 -26.78 -11.28 -18.19
N LYS A 246 -26.38 -12.24 -17.34
CA LYS A 246 -27.21 -12.68 -16.20
C LYS A 246 -27.18 -11.61 -15.11
N LYS A 247 -28.36 -11.24 -14.60
CA LYS A 247 -28.49 -10.33 -13.45
C LYS A 247 -27.84 -10.97 -12.23
N LEU A 248 -26.73 -10.40 -11.75
CA LEU A 248 -26.15 -10.76 -10.46
C LEU A 248 -27.12 -10.30 -9.37
N ARG A 249 -27.52 -11.23 -8.50
CA ARG A 249 -28.44 -10.98 -7.40
C ARG A 249 -27.69 -11.16 -6.09
N LEU A 250 -27.16 -10.07 -5.56
CA LEU A 250 -26.47 -10.05 -4.27
C LEU A 250 -27.17 -9.06 -3.34
N ARG A 251 -27.17 -9.35 -2.04
CA ARG A 251 -27.65 -8.48 -0.97
C ARG A 251 -26.75 -8.59 0.27
N LEU A 252 -26.78 -7.57 1.12
CA LEU A 252 -26.18 -7.62 2.45
C LEU A 252 -27.18 -8.23 3.44
N VAL A 253 -26.71 -9.14 4.28
CA VAL A 253 -27.47 -9.72 5.38
C VAL A 253 -26.59 -9.78 6.63
N THR A 254 -27.21 -9.87 7.81
CA THR A 254 -26.47 -10.16 9.05
C THR A 254 -26.49 -11.67 9.31
N ALA A 255 -25.37 -12.22 9.76
CA ALA A 255 -25.31 -13.61 10.19
C ALA A 255 -26.35 -13.88 11.31
N PRO A 256 -27.04 -15.04 11.31
CA PRO A 256 -28.03 -15.35 12.34
C PRO A 256 -27.38 -15.56 13.73
N GLU A 257 -26.16 -16.09 13.74
CA GLU A 257 -25.38 -16.39 14.93
C GLU A 257 -23.97 -15.82 14.82
N GLU A 258 -23.22 -15.81 15.93
CA GLU A 258 -21.82 -15.41 15.94
C GLU A 258 -20.96 -16.36 15.12
N THR A 259 -20.31 -15.79 14.10
CA THR A 259 -19.35 -16.49 13.26
C THR A 259 -17.99 -16.66 13.96
N PRO A 260 -17.09 -17.54 13.48
CA PRO A 260 -15.72 -17.58 13.97
C PRO A 260 -14.98 -16.25 13.85
N ALA A 261 -15.24 -15.48 12.79
CA ALA A 261 -14.68 -14.15 12.59
C ALA A 261 -15.18 -13.18 13.67
N THR A 262 -16.48 -13.21 14.00
CA THR A 262 -17.05 -12.43 15.11
C THR A 262 -16.31 -12.72 16.40
N ARG A 263 -16.06 -13.99 16.74
CA ARG A 263 -15.39 -14.35 18.01
C ARG A 263 -13.89 -14.06 18.04
N THR A 264 -13.24 -14.04 16.88
CA THR A 264 -11.77 -13.95 16.79
C THR A 264 -11.29 -12.54 16.52
N LEU A 265 -12.00 -11.81 15.65
CA LEU A 265 -11.62 -10.47 15.19
C LEU A 265 -12.23 -9.39 16.10
N LEU A 266 -13.49 -9.52 16.50
CA LEU A 266 -14.04 -8.69 17.57
C LEU A 266 -13.62 -9.28 18.91
N ARG A 267 -12.59 -8.69 19.51
CA ARG A 267 -12.25 -9.02 20.90
C ARG A 267 -13.31 -8.42 21.80
N LEU A 268 -14.30 -9.22 22.18
CA LEU A 268 -15.28 -8.82 23.19
C LEU A 268 -14.77 -9.25 24.57
N ASN A 269 -15.04 -8.45 25.60
CA ASN A 269 -14.83 -8.84 26.99
C ASN A 269 -15.91 -9.84 27.45
N GLU A 270 -15.85 -10.29 28.72
CA GLU A 270 -16.84 -11.23 29.29
C GLU A 270 -18.29 -10.69 29.27
N GLN A 271 -18.46 -9.39 29.11
CA GLN A 271 -19.75 -8.70 29.03
C GLN A 271 -20.22 -8.51 27.58
N GLY A 272 -19.45 -8.96 26.58
CA GLY A 272 -19.80 -8.82 25.17
C GLY A 272 -19.52 -7.42 24.59
N LEU A 273 -18.68 -6.62 25.26
CA LEU A 273 -18.31 -5.26 24.86
C LEU A 273 -16.89 -5.20 24.30
N LEU A 274 -16.64 -4.30 23.35
CA LEU A 274 -15.27 -4.00 22.93
C LEU A 274 -14.49 -3.39 24.11
N PRO A 275 -13.16 -3.62 24.24
CA PRO A 275 -12.38 -3.09 25.35
C PRO A 275 -12.52 -1.59 25.53
N SER A 276 -12.54 -0.84 24.42
CA SER A 276 -12.77 0.60 24.40
C SER A 276 -14.14 1.00 24.92
N GLU A 277 -15.20 0.23 24.61
CA GLU A 277 -16.58 0.47 25.08
C GLU A 277 -16.68 0.26 26.60
N ALA A 278 -16.09 -0.84 27.09
CA ALA A 278 -16.06 -1.16 28.51
C ALA A 278 -15.27 -0.12 29.32
N GLU A 279 -14.15 0.36 28.78
CA GLU A 279 -13.32 1.41 29.39
C GLU A 279 -14.02 2.78 29.35
N ALA A 280 -14.77 3.08 28.28
CA ALA A 280 -15.52 4.33 28.11
C ALA A 280 -16.90 4.34 28.79
N GLY A 281 -17.38 3.19 29.30
CA GLY A 281 -18.67 3.06 29.97
C GLY A 281 -19.89 3.28 29.06
N HIS A 282 -19.76 3.08 27.75
CA HIS A 282 -20.84 3.24 26.78
C HIS A 282 -20.90 2.01 25.85
N GLU A 283 -22.10 1.46 25.65
CA GLU A 283 -22.32 0.40 24.65
C GLU A 283 -22.62 0.99 23.28
N ALA A 284 -22.14 0.37 22.20
CA ALA A 284 -22.55 0.74 20.85
C ALA A 284 -24.06 0.61 20.64
N GLU A 285 -24.65 1.58 19.92
CA GLU A 285 -26.06 1.57 19.59
C GLU A 285 -26.39 0.47 18.57
N ILE A 286 -27.61 -0.08 18.63
CA ILE A 286 -28.10 -1.03 17.62
C ILE A 286 -28.02 -0.37 16.24
N GLY A 287 -27.43 -1.08 15.27
CA GLY A 287 -27.14 -0.60 13.92
C GLY A 287 -25.74 -0.01 13.75
N SER A 288 -24.97 0.15 14.84
CA SER A 288 -23.56 0.53 14.76
C SER A 288 -22.74 -0.53 14.03
N VAL A 289 -21.76 -0.09 13.25
CA VAL A 289 -20.94 -0.93 12.37
C VAL A 289 -19.48 -0.79 12.71
N VAL A 290 -18.78 -1.91 12.77
CA VAL A 290 -17.33 -1.99 12.93
C VAL A 290 -16.76 -2.79 11.78
N GLU A 291 -15.86 -2.17 11.04
CA GLU A 291 -15.02 -2.77 10.02
C GLU A 291 -13.65 -3.11 10.60
N ILE A 292 -13.15 -4.31 10.30
CA ILE A 292 -11.85 -4.81 10.73
C ILE A 292 -11.08 -5.32 9.52
N ASN A 293 -9.86 -4.80 9.33
CA ASN A 293 -8.95 -5.24 8.27
C ASN A 293 -7.82 -6.11 8.87
N PRO A 294 -7.99 -7.43 8.99
CA PRO A 294 -6.97 -8.29 9.59
C PRO A 294 -5.69 -8.33 8.77
N GLU A 295 -5.77 -8.22 7.44
CA GLU A 295 -4.60 -8.25 6.57
C GLU A 295 -3.74 -7.00 6.75
N ALA A 296 -4.34 -5.80 6.80
CA ALA A 296 -3.62 -4.56 7.07
C ALA A 296 -2.94 -4.59 8.46
N ILE A 297 -3.63 -5.12 9.48
CA ILE A 297 -3.09 -5.30 10.83
C ILE A 297 -1.86 -6.20 10.82
N LEU A 298 -1.94 -7.38 10.17
CA LEU A 298 -0.83 -8.33 10.08
C LEU A 298 0.33 -7.76 9.27
N PHE A 299 0.02 -7.10 8.14
CA PHE A 299 1.01 -6.45 7.30
C PHE A 299 1.77 -5.37 8.08
N ALA A 300 1.07 -4.53 8.84
CA ALA A 300 1.68 -3.51 9.68
C ALA A 300 2.59 -4.11 10.77
N GLN A 301 2.23 -5.27 11.33
CA GLN A 301 3.07 -6.01 12.27
C GLN A 301 4.33 -6.59 11.63
N ASP A 302 4.21 -7.19 10.44
CA ASP A 302 5.35 -7.72 9.69
C ASP A 302 6.32 -6.58 9.30
N MET A 303 5.78 -5.42 8.95
CA MET A 303 6.60 -4.24 8.68
C MET A 303 7.26 -3.69 9.95
N ALA A 304 6.53 -3.60 11.06
CA ALA A 304 7.07 -3.19 12.35
C ALA A 304 8.21 -4.13 12.81
N GLN A 305 8.05 -5.44 12.60
CA GLN A 305 9.09 -6.41 12.87
C GLN A 305 10.34 -6.12 12.02
N MET A 306 10.18 -5.94 10.71
CA MET A 306 11.28 -5.70 9.78
C MET A 306 12.04 -4.42 10.14
N ILE A 307 11.33 -3.31 10.33
CA ILE A 307 11.92 -2.01 10.71
C ILE A 307 12.58 -2.09 12.09
N GLY A 308 11.94 -2.70 13.08
CA GLY A 308 12.49 -2.84 14.43
C GLY A 308 13.80 -3.64 14.43
N GLN A 309 13.87 -4.72 13.66
CA GLN A 309 15.05 -5.60 13.63
C GLN A 309 16.20 -5.01 12.82
N GLN A 310 15.90 -4.40 11.67
CA GLN A 310 16.88 -4.03 10.65
C GLN A 310 17.25 -2.53 10.66
N GLY A 311 16.40 -1.68 11.25
CA GLY A 311 16.49 -0.23 11.11
C GLY A 311 15.82 0.28 9.84
N GLY A 312 15.85 1.60 9.65
CA GLY A 312 15.17 2.30 8.55
C GLY A 312 13.83 2.90 8.96
N GLY A 313 12.86 3.00 8.05
CA GLY A 313 11.55 3.56 8.38
C GLY A 313 10.50 3.32 7.30
N ALA A 314 9.25 3.19 7.68
CA ALA A 314 8.13 3.01 6.76
C ALA A 314 7.09 4.11 6.88
N LEU A 315 6.42 4.41 5.77
CA LEU A 315 5.25 5.29 5.71
C LEU A 315 4.05 4.49 5.20
N ILE A 316 2.93 4.58 5.92
CA ILE A 316 1.62 4.15 5.45
C ILE A 316 0.83 5.42 5.18
N VAL A 317 0.36 5.58 3.94
CA VAL A 317 -0.34 6.76 3.46
C VAL A 317 -1.62 6.31 2.78
N ASP A 318 -2.75 6.64 3.39
CA ASP A 318 -4.04 6.13 2.92
C ASP A 318 -5.20 6.99 3.38
N TYR A 319 -6.38 6.76 2.79
CA TYR A 319 -7.62 7.37 3.25
C TYR A 319 -8.10 6.69 4.54
N GLY A 320 -8.49 7.48 5.53
CA GLY A 320 -9.11 6.94 6.74
C GLY A 320 -8.96 7.83 7.97
N GLN A 321 -9.17 7.24 9.14
CA GLN A 321 -9.18 7.93 10.42
C GLN A 321 -8.80 7.01 11.58
N GLU A 322 -8.68 7.57 12.78
CA GLU A 322 -8.57 6.74 14.00
C GLU A 322 -9.97 6.28 14.42
N GLY A 323 -10.17 4.96 14.45
CA GLY A 323 -11.45 4.35 14.79
C GLY A 323 -12.20 3.80 13.58
N SER A 324 -12.91 2.71 13.83
CA SER A 324 -13.68 1.97 12.85
C SER A 324 -15.09 2.54 12.68
N HIS A 325 -15.63 2.46 11.46
CA HIS A 325 -16.98 2.89 11.11
C HIS A 325 -17.43 2.21 9.80
N ASP A 326 -18.69 2.40 9.41
CA ASP A 326 -19.23 1.92 8.12
C ASP A 326 -18.66 2.78 6.97
N SER A 327 -17.73 2.24 6.20
CA SER A 327 -16.94 3.01 5.24
C SER A 327 -16.83 2.37 3.87
N ILE A 328 -17.10 1.07 3.75
CA ILE A 328 -17.03 0.34 2.49
C ILE A 328 -17.90 0.99 1.41
N ARG A 329 -17.26 1.26 0.28
CA ARG A 329 -17.89 1.94 -0.85
C ARG A 329 -17.27 1.48 -2.15
N ALA A 330 -17.93 1.79 -3.25
CA ALA A 330 -17.40 1.53 -4.57
C ALA A 330 -17.61 2.69 -5.53
N PHE A 331 -16.80 2.70 -6.57
CA PHE A 331 -16.81 3.73 -7.60
C PHE A 331 -16.71 3.13 -8.99
N SER A 332 -17.30 3.83 -9.95
CA SER A 332 -17.11 3.58 -11.38
C SER A 332 -17.17 4.91 -12.12
N GLN A 333 -16.18 5.21 -12.96
CA GLN A 333 -16.11 6.46 -13.74
C GLN A 333 -16.33 7.71 -12.88
N SER A 334 -15.72 7.74 -11.69
CA SER A 334 -15.85 8.80 -10.68
C SER A 334 -17.27 9.02 -10.10
N GLU A 335 -18.23 8.14 -10.35
CA GLU A 335 -19.52 8.10 -9.64
C GLU A 335 -19.49 7.02 -8.55
N GLN A 336 -19.93 7.38 -7.33
CA GLN A 336 -20.10 6.42 -6.25
C GLN A 336 -21.28 5.49 -6.56
N MET A 337 -21.05 4.19 -6.44
CA MET A 337 -22.06 3.15 -6.62
C MET A 337 -22.04 2.17 -5.46
N HIS A 338 -23.09 1.37 -5.35
CA HIS A 338 -23.11 0.29 -4.38
C HIS A 338 -22.13 -0.82 -4.78
N PHE A 339 -21.27 -1.28 -3.87
CA PHE A 339 -20.21 -2.26 -4.18
C PHE A 339 -20.74 -3.62 -4.67
N LEU A 340 -21.97 -4.00 -4.32
CA LEU A 340 -22.63 -5.20 -4.86
C LEU A 340 -23.27 -5.02 -6.24
N SER A 341 -23.26 -3.81 -6.83
CA SER A 341 -23.99 -3.56 -8.08
C SER A 341 -23.37 -4.28 -9.28
N ARG A 342 -22.04 -4.31 -9.36
CA ARG A 342 -21.29 -4.94 -10.46
C ARG A 342 -19.94 -5.50 -9.95
N PRO A 343 -19.95 -6.59 -9.17
CA PRO A 343 -18.73 -7.21 -8.66
C PRO A 343 -17.68 -7.46 -9.75
N GLY A 344 -16.43 -7.07 -9.50
CA GLY A 344 -15.32 -7.17 -10.46
C GLY A 344 -15.33 -6.12 -11.58
N LYS A 345 -16.28 -5.17 -11.58
CA LYS A 345 -16.38 -4.05 -12.53
C LYS A 345 -16.46 -2.68 -11.87
N VAL A 346 -16.47 -2.64 -10.54
CA VAL A 346 -16.39 -1.43 -9.74
C VAL A 346 -15.18 -1.54 -8.84
N ASP A 347 -14.56 -0.40 -8.59
CA ASP A 347 -13.45 -0.30 -7.65
C ASP A 347 -14.00 -0.20 -6.23
N VAL A 348 -13.50 -1.00 -5.30
CA VAL A 348 -14.02 -1.12 -3.92
C VAL A 348 -12.93 -0.68 -2.96
N THR A 349 -13.28 0.21 -2.03
CA THR A 349 -12.37 0.76 -1.03
C THR A 349 -13.07 0.85 0.32
N ALA A 350 -12.30 0.77 1.39
CA ALA A 350 -12.73 0.99 2.77
C ALA A 350 -11.70 1.84 3.51
N ASP A 351 -12.15 2.65 4.45
CA ASP A 351 -11.29 3.51 5.25
C ASP A 351 -10.33 2.68 6.12
N VAL A 352 -9.09 3.15 6.18
CA VAL A 352 -8.08 2.57 7.05
C VAL A 352 -8.29 3.03 8.49
N ASP A 353 -8.45 2.07 9.41
CA ASP A 353 -8.42 2.33 10.86
C ASP A 353 -6.97 2.47 11.34
N PHE A 354 -6.49 3.71 11.39
CA PHE A 354 -5.14 4.02 11.85
C PHE A 354 -4.93 3.75 13.34
N ALA A 355 -6.00 3.70 14.15
CA ALA A 355 -5.87 3.33 15.56
C ALA A 355 -5.56 1.84 15.69
N ALA A 356 -6.23 1.00 14.90
CA ALA A 356 -5.94 -0.44 14.83
C ALA A 356 -4.50 -0.70 14.37
N LEU A 357 -4.03 -0.01 13.33
CA LEU A 357 -2.64 -0.15 12.85
C LEU A 357 -1.63 0.26 13.92
N LYS A 358 -1.80 1.43 14.54
CA LYS A 358 -0.93 1.90 15.64
C LYS A 358 -0.88 0.92 16.79
N HIS A 359 -2.03 0.41 17.19
CA HIS A 359 -2.14 -0.58 18.25
C HIS A 359 -1.36 -1.84 17.91
N ALA A 360 -1.52 -2.35 16.69
CA ALA A 360 -0.85 -3.56 16.21
C ALA A 360 0.67 -3.40 16.18
N ILE A 361 1.17 -2.26 15.67
CA ILE A 361 2.59 -1.93 15.59
C ILE A 361 3.20 -1.79 17.00
N ASN A 362 2.59 -0.99 17.87
CA ASN A 362 3.17 -0.67 19.18
C ASN A 362 3.11 -1.84 20.18
N ARG A 363 2.12 -2.74 20.03
CA ARG A 363 2.01 -3.95 20.85
C ARG A 363 2.76 -5.14 20.27
N TYR A 364 3.31 -5.04 19.06
CA TYR A 364 4.14 -6.10 18.52
C TYR A 364 5.32 -6.38 19.48
N ARG A 365 5.43 -7.64 19.88
CA ARG A 365 6.58 -8.18 20.62
C ARG A 365 7.02 -9.39 19.82
N ALA A 366 8.30 -9.46 19.48
CA ALA A 366 8.83 -10.60 18.74
C ALA A 366 8.45 -11.89 19.48
N PRO A 367 7.80 -12.87 18.82
CA PRO A 367 7.38 -14.10 19.46
C PRO A 367 8.60 -15.01 19.68
N THR A 368 9.34 -14.81 20.77
CA THR A 368 10.32 -15.80 21.24
C THR A 368 10.29 -15.93 22.76
N ALA A 369 10.11 -17.16 23.23
CA ALA A 369 9.96 -17.51 24.65
C ALA A 369 11.29 -17.51 25.45
N GLU A 370 12.40 -17.05 24.86
CA GLU A 370 13.74 -17.18 25.47
C GLU A 370 14.62 -15.93 25.32
N VAL A 371 14.09 -14.83 24.79
CA VAL A 371 14.87 -13.60 24.61
C VAL A 371 14.53 -12.62 25.72
N ASP A 372 15.57 -12.19 26.43
CA ASP A 372 15.53 -11.07 27.37
C ASP A 372 14.72 -9.89 26.77
N PRO A 373 13.59 -9.50 27.37
CA PRO A 373 12.73 -8.43 26.85
C PRO A 373 13.48 -7.13 26.58
N SER A 374 14.59 -6.86 27.31
CA SER A 374 15.40 -5.65 27.10
C SER A 374 16.27 -5.70 25.83
N LYS A 375 16.34 -6.84 25.14
CA LYS A 375 17.11 -7.03 23.90
C LYS A 375 16.23 -7.10 22.65
N ILE A 376 14.90 -7.12 22.82
CA ILE A 376 13.96 -7.12 21.70
C ILE A 376 13.98 -5.73 21.06
N LYS A 377 14.56 -5.63 19.86
CA LYS A 377 14.41 -4.44 19.05
C LYS A 377 12.97 -4.38 18.54
N THR A 378 12.29 -3.28 18.85
CA THR A 378 10.89 -3.06 18.46
C THR A 378 10.82 -1.88 17.49
N ALA A 379 9.66 -1.69 16.86
CA ALA A 379 9.34 -0.47 16.14
C ALA A 379 8.19 0.26 16.85
N ARG A 380 8.02 1.53 16.51
CA ARG A 380 6.97 2.39 17.03
C ARG A 380 6.26 3.11 15.89
N ALA A 381 4.94 3.26 16.05
CA ALA A 381 4.11 4.04 15.16
C ALA A 381 3.97 5.50 15.64
N TYR A 382 4.08 6.45 14.72
CA TYR A 382 3.84 7.89 14.92
C TYR A 382 2.78 8.40 13.94
N GLY A 383 1.93 9.32 14.40
CA GLY A 383 0.74 9.76 13.66
C GLY A 383 -0.55 9.08 14.15
N PRO A 384 -1.59 8.94 13.30
CA PRO A 384 -1.64 9.54 11.97
C PRO A 384 -1.59 11.07 12.03
N VAL A 385 -1.05 11.69 10.99
CA VAL A 385 -1.19 13.13 10.73
C VAL A 385 -1.87 13.32 9.38
N GLY A 386 -2.54 14.45 9.15
CA GLY A 386 -3.08 14.77 7.82
C GLY A 386 -1.96 14.85 6.78
N GLN A 387 -2.20 14.30 5.58
CA GLN A 387 -1.25 14.31 4.47
C GLN A 387 -0.74 15.71 4.16
N GLY A 388 -1.62 16.71 4.12
CA GLY A 388 -1.22 18.07 3.82
C GLY A 388 -0.27 18.64 4.87
N ALA A 389 -0.55 18.40 6.16
CA ALA A 389 0.32 18.82 7.25
C ALA A 389 1.69 18.13 7.18
N PHE A 390 1.72 16.82 6.90
CA PHE A 390 2.95 16.06 6.71
C PHE A 390 3.78 16.58 5.53
N LEU A 391 3.17 16.77 4.36
CA LEU A 391 3.87 17.22 3.15
C LEU A 391 4.41 18.65 3.32
N MET A 392 3.61 19.55 3.92
CA MET A 392 4.04 20.92 4.21
C MET A 392 5.21 20.96 5.19
N SER A 393 5.19 20.12 6.22
CA SER A 393 6.29 20.01 7.19
C SER A 393 7.58 19.46 6.57
N ASN A 394 7.47 18.67 5.50
CA ASN A 394 8.60 18.08 4.79
C ASN A 394 9.02 18.87 3.53
N GLY A 395 8.55 20.11 3.40
CA GLY A 395 9.10 21.07 2.43
C GLY A 395 8.51 20.97 1.01
N ILE A 396 7.30 20.41 0.85
CA ILE A 396 6.66 20.28 -0.48
C ILE A 396 6.48 21.64 -1.17
N LYS A 397 6.16 22.68 -0.40
CA LYS A 397 5.94 24.04 -0.90
C LYS A 397 7.23 24.63 -1.46
N GLU A 398 8.32 24.51 -0.70
CA GLU A 398 9.65 24.97 -1.10
C GLU A 398 10.10 24.25 -2.38
N ARG A 399 9.79 22.96 -2.49
CA ARG A 399 10.11 22.19 -3.68
C ARG A 399 9.30 22.65 -4.89
N ALA A 400 8.00 22.87 -4.73
CA ALA A 400 7.14 23.37 -5.80
C ALA A 400 7.57 24.78 -6.27
N ILE A 401 7.88 25.68 -5.34
CA ILE A 401 8.43 27.01 -5.66
C ILE A 401 9.73 26.87 -6.46
N HIS A 402 10.66 26.04 -5.97
CA HIS A 402 11.93 25.84 -6.65
C HIS A 402 11.75 25.34 -8.09
N LEU A 403 10.84 24.38 -8.33
CA LEU A 403 10.53 23.87 -9.66
C LEU A 403 9.89 24.94 -10.56
N SER A 404 9.00 25.76 -9.99
CA SER A 404 8.30 26.84 -10.70
C SER A 404 9.23 27.96 -11.18
N GLU A 405 10.38 28.13 -10.52
CA GLU A 405 11.39 29.16 -10.81
C GLU A 405 12.56 28.63 -11.64
N GLN A 406 12.57 27.35 -12.03
CA GLN A 406 13.68 26.80 -12.81
C GLN A 406 13.77 27.44 -14.21
N PRO A 407 14.98 27.64 -14.75
CA PRO A 407 15.14 28.09 -16.12
C PRO A 407 14.45 27.14 -17.10
N GLY A 408 13.45 27.64 -17.82
CA GLY A 408 12.65 26.87 -18.78
C GLY A 408 11.27 26.43 -18.28
N ALA A 409 10.92 26.68 -17.01
CA ALA A 409 9.55 26.49 -16.52
C ALA A 409 8.58 27.46 -17.21
N THR A 410 7.48 26.93 -17.73
CA THR A 410 6.41 27.69 -18.40
C THR A 410 5.35 28.15 -17.40
N GLU A 411 4.50 29.12 -17.77
CA GLU A 411 3.35 29.51 -16.96
C GLU A 411 2.39 28.33 -16.70
N GLU A 412 2.25 27.42 -17.66
CA GLU A 412 1.47 26.19 -17.53
C GLU A 412 2.07 25.25 -16.48
N ASP A 413 3.39 25.07 -16.46
CA ASP A 413 4.07 24.26 -15.43
C ASP A 413 3.84 24.85 -14.03
N GLN A 414 3.87 26.19 -13.91
CA GLN A 414 3.62 26.89 -12.65
C GLN A 414 2.18 26.69 -12.18
N GLU A 415 1.20 26.80 -13.08
CA GLU A 415 -0.21 26.57 -12.77
C GLU A 415 -0.46 25.10 -12.35
N ASN A 416 0.14 24.14 -13.06
CA ASN A 416 0.05 22.72 -12.75
C ASN A 416 0.66 22.39 -11.38
N LEU A 417 1.81 22.96 -11.04
CA LEU A 417 2.41 22.81 -9.71
C LEU A 417 1.54 23.39 -8.60
N TYR A 418 0.92 24.56 -8.84
CA TYR A 418 -0.01 25.15 -7.89
C TYR A 418 -1.25 24.26 -7.67
N LYS A 419 -1.88 23.78 -8.74
CA LYS A 419 -3.02 22.85 -8.66
C LYS A 419 -2.65 21.57 -7.93
N ALA A 420 -1.46 21.02 -8.18
CA ALA A 420 -0.95 19.84 -7.49
C ALA A 420 -0.78 20.09 -5.99
N LEU A 421 -0.17 21.22 -5.59
CA LEU A 421 -0.05 21.60 -4.18
C LEU A 421 -1.43 21.69 -3.50
N VAL A 422 -2.39 22.36 -4.13
CA VAL A 422 -3.75 22.49 -3.59
C VAL A 422 -4.39 21.12 -3.43
N ARG A 423 -4.34 20.28 -4.48
CA ARG A 423 -4.96 18.94 -4.45
C ARG A 423 -4.33 18.04 -3.38
N LEU A 424 -3.00 18.05 -3.23
CA LEU A 424 -2.28 17.20 -2.29
C LEU A 424 -2.36 17.68 -0.84
N CYS A 425 -2.42 19.00 -0.61
CA CYS A 425 -2.23 19.58 0.72
C CYS A 425 -3.45 20.30 1.32
N SER A 426 -4.42 20.72 0.52
CA SER A 426 -5.58 21.44 1.04
C SER A 426 -6.48 20.53 1.89
N PRO A 427 -6.99 20.99 3.05
CA PRO A 427 -7.92 20.22 3.88
C PRO A 427 -9.19 19.77 3.15
N ASP A 428 -9.69 20.61 2.22
CA ASP A 428 -10.89 20.31 1.43
C ASP A 428 -10.66 19.22 0.37
N GLU A 429 -9.39 18.94 0.06
CA GLU A 429 -8.92 18.00 -0.95
C GLU A 429 -8.32 16.75 -0.29
N MET A 430 -7.14 16.29 -0.69
CA MET A 430 -6.48 15.13 -0.09
C MET A 430 -5.84 15.43 1.27
N GLY A 431 -5.61 16.71 1.60
CA GLY A 431 -4.75 17.12 2.70
C GLY A 431 -5.21 16.64 4.08
N GLU A 432 -6.52 16.64 4.35
CA GLU A 432 -7.07 16.09 5.60
C GLU A 432 -7.67 14.71 5.41
N ARG A 433 -8.15 14.35 4.21
CA ARG A 433 -8.76 13.04 3.95
C ARG A 433 -7.75 11.90 4.01
N PHE A 434 -6.55 12.13 3.49
CA PHE A 434 -5.44 11.20 3.57
C PHE A 434 -4.68 11.42 4.87
N LYS A 435 -4.26 10.31 5.46
CA LYS A 435 -3.45 10.28 6.66
C LYS A 435 -2.11 9.64 6.37
N VAL A 436 -1.10 10.04 7.13
CA VAL A 436 0.25 9.48 7.08
C VAL A 436 0.58 8.93 8.46
N LEU A 437 1.02 7.67 8.51
CA LEU A 437 1.52 6.98 9.69
C LEU A 437 2.97 6.54 9.45
N ALA A 438 3.88 6.94 10.33
CA ALA A 438 5.26 6.48 10.28
C ALA A 438 5.51 5.28 11.19
N ILE A 439 6.38 4.38 10.75
CA ILE A 439 6.95 3.28 11.54
C ILE A 439 8.46 3.46 11.57
N VAL A 440 9.04 3.61 12.75
CA VAL A 440 10.50 3.75 12.93
C VAL A 440 10.98 2.86 14.09
N PRO A 441 12.27 2.52 14.18
CA PRO A 441 12.82 1.75 15.28
C PRO A 441 12.49 2.41 16.63
N GLY A 442 12.01 1.60 17.57
CA GLY A 442 11.77 2.02 18.93
C GLY A 442 13.08 1.99 19.72
N ASN A 443 13.63 3.16 20.02
CA ASN A 443 14.49 3.31 21.19
C ASN A 443 13.57 3.52 22.41
N SER A 444 13.89 2.86 23.52
CA SER A 444 13.08 2.82 24.75
C SER A 444 12.35 4.13 25.09
N ASP A 445 11.03 4.07 25.14
CA ASP A 445 10.12 4.92 25.93
C ASP A 445 10.06 6.45 25.75
N ASP A 446 10.67 7.07 24.73
CA ASP A 446 10.55 8.53 24.56
C ASP A 446 9.51 8.95 23.49
N PRO A 447 8.25 9.26 23.87
CA PRO A 447 7.27 9.90 23.00
C PRO A 447 7.61 11.36 22.64
N GLU A 448 8.64 11.98 23.24
CA GLU A 448 8.94 13.40 23.09
C GLU A 448 9.73 13.75 21.81
N ASN A 449 10.22 12.75 21.05
CA ASN A 449 10.97 13.00 19.81
C ASN A 449 10.42 12.24 18.59
N PRO A 450 9.30 12.70 17.99
CA PRO A 450 8.74 12.09 16.80
C PRO A 450 9.61 12.34 15.54
N PRO A 451 9.54 11.45 14.52
CA PRO A 451 10.23 11.68 13.26
C PRO A 451 9.74 12.95 12.54
N PRO A 452 10.52 13.49 11.59
CA PRO A 452 10.14 14.69 10.84
C PRO A 452 8.72 14.62 10.25
N GLY A 453 7.93 15.67 10.45
CA GLY A 453 6.53 15.74 10.00
C GLY A 453 5.49 15.11 10.93
N PHE A 454 5.89 14.60 12.10
CA PHE A 454 4.98 13.98 13.09
C PHE A 454 4.99 14.65 14.46
N ALA A 455 5.62 15.82 14.59
CA ALA A 455 5.52 16.62 15.81
C ALA A 455 4.10 17.17 15.98
N PRO A 456 3.56 17.20 17.21
CA PRO A 456 2.33 17.93 17.48
C PRO A 456 2.55 19.42 17.20
N PHE A 457 1.61 20.02 16.48
CA PHE A 457 1.60 21.45 16.16
C PHE A 457 1.11 22.30 17.33
#